data_AF-A0A7C3ZR83-F1
#
_entry.id   AF-A0A7C3ZR83-F1
#
_cell.length_a   1.000
_cell.length_b   1.000
_cell.length_c   1.000
_cell.angle_alpha   90.00
_cell.angle_beta   90.00
_cell.angle_gamma   90.00
#
_symmetry.space_group_name_H-M   'P 1'
#
loop_
_entity.id
_entity.type
_entity.pdbx_description
1 polymer ?
#
loop_
_entity_poly.entity_id
_entity_poly.type
_entity_poly.pdbx_seq_one_letter_code
_entity_poly.pdbx_strand_id
1 'polypeptide(L)'
;VSTNFDRFWNSLSAYPADLILKQADTGLTALADAVARAKADPARQEYRQTVETGEMFRALSAGNLNLEWVDVRVLSDDPAKGLETVPDDRLLVSRTIKVLGAVENRIDLVSAYFVPGEILTQYFTSQARAGVRIRTLTNSQEATDVLPVHAGYISYRHRLLDAGVEIYELKAMQDHKLTDQLGLRPRSQTSLHAKVFSVDGDRIFIGSFNFDPRSARLNCEMGFLIESAKLAQTMSTSFDTRMKLAAYQVVHAGDGSLNWIERLPDGGQIVHVTEPNTTVLGRALVQIISWLPVEWLL
;
A
#
# COMPACT_ATOMS: atom_id res chain seq x y z
N VAL A 1 4.63 -19.74 12.26
CA VAL A 1 5.08 -19.68 10.84
C VAL A 1 4.84 -21.02 10.15
N SER A 2 5.45 -22.12 10.60
CA SER A 2 5.34 -23.44 9.95
C SER A 2 3.91 -23.92 9.73
N THR A 3 3.03 -23.81 10.73
CA THR A 3 1.61 -24.13 10.58
C THR A 3 0.92 -23.36 9.44
N ASN A 4 1.33 -22.10 9.21
CA ASN A 4 0.74 -21.32 8.12
C ASN A 4 1.28 -21.75 6.76
N PHE A 5 2.57 -22.07 6.69
CA PHE A 5 3.16 -22.69 5.50
C PHE A 5 2.42 -23.99 5.15
N ASP A 6 2.23 -24.89 6.12
CA ASP A 6 1.55 -26.16 5.90
C ASP A 6 0.09 -25.98 5.44
N ARG A 7 -0.61 -24.97 5.96
CA ARG A 7 -1.98 -24.64 5.51
C ARG A 7 -2.03 -24.27 4.03
N PHE A 8 -1.10 -23.45 3.55
CA PHE A 8 -1.04 -23.04 2.14
C PHE A 8 -0.49 -24.16 1.25
N TRP A 9 0.59 -24.81 1.68
CA TRP A 9 1.27 -25.88 0.94
C TRP A 9 0.35 -27.07 0.66
N ASN A 10 -0.51 -27.42 1.62
CA ASN A 10 -1.45 -28.52 1.48
C ASN A 10 -2.87 -28.07 1.07
N SER A 11 -3.03 -26.81 0.63
CA SER A 11 -4.34 -26.30 0.20
C SER A 11 -4.70 -26.80 -1.20
N LEU A 12 -6.00 -26.86 -1.49
CA LEU A 12 -6.49 -27.21 -2.84
C LEU A 12 -6.09 -26.18 -3.91
N SER A 13 -5.70 -24.98 -3.49
CA SER A 13 -5.20 -23.90 -4.36
C SER A 13 -3.72 -24.11 -4.75
N ALA A 14 -3.03 -25.08 -4.16
CA ALA A 14 -1.63 -25.39 -4.45
C ALA A 14 -1.54 -26.47 -5.53
N TYR A 15 -0.98 -26.09 -6.69
CA TYR A 15 -0.80 -26.99 -7.82
C TYR A 15 0.69 -27.30 -8.03
N PRO A 16 1.03 -28.56 -8.35
CA PRO A 16 2.37 -28.90 -8.79
C PRO A 16 2.81 -28.03 -9.98
N ALA A 17 4.03 -27.49 -9.88
CA ALA A 17 4.53 -26.52 -10.86
C ALA A 17 4.68 -27.11 -12.26
N ASP A 18 4.96 -28.41 -12.38
CA ASP A 18 5.10 -29.17 -13.62
C ASP A 18 3.79 -29.37 -14.40
N LEU A 19 2.63 -29.18 -13.77
CA LEU A 19 1.34 -29.13 -14.47
C LEU A 19 1.13 -27.84 -15.26
N ILE A 20 1.84 -26.77 -14.88
CA ILE A 20 1.64 -25.40 -15.41
C ILE A 20 2.85 -24.95 -16.23
N LEU A 21 4.05 -25.21 -15.71
CA LEU A 21 5.31 -24.76 -16.30
C LEU A 21 5.86 -25.85 -17.22
N LYS A 22 6.26 -25.42 -18.43
CA LYS A 22 7.06 -26.28 -19.31
C LYS A 22 8.44 -26.49 -18.69
N GLN A 23 8.97 -27.70 -18.85
CA GLN A 23 10.34 -27.99 -18.47
C GLN A 23 11.29 -27.09 -19.29
N ALA A 24 12.27 -26.48 -18.62
CA ALA A 24 13.22 -25.60 -19.29
C ALA A 24 14.25 -26.41 -20.07
N ASP A 25 14.39 -26.13 -21.37
CA ASP A 25 15.32 -26.83 -22.28
C ASP A 25 16.79 -26.68 -21.87
N THR A 26 17.14 -25.62 -21.14
CA THR A 26 18.52 -25.22 -20.82
C THR A 26 18.82 -25.20 -19.32
N GLY A 27 17.87 -25.60 -18.47
CA GLY A 27 18.04 -25.66 -17.01
C GLY A 27 18.59 -24.36 -16.41
N LEU A 28 19.63 -24.48 -15.56
CA LEU A 28 20.26 -23.34 -14.89
C LEU A 28 21.18 -22.49 -15.79
N THR A 29 21.55 -22.98 -16.97
CA THR A 29 22.46 -22.25 -17.87
C THR A 29 21.82 -20.96 -18.36
N ALA A 30 20.53 -20.99 -18.73
CA ALA A 30 19.82 -19.77 -19.13
C ALA A 30 19.73 -18.73 -18.00
N LEU A 31 19.60 -19.18 -16.74
CA LEU A 31 19.63 -18.30 -15.57
C LEU A 31 21.02 -17.67 -15.39
N ALA A 32 22.09 -18.48 -15.49
CA ALA A 32 23.45 -17.99 -15.39
C ALA A 32 23.77 -16.95 -16.48
N ASP A 33 23.36 -17.22 -17.73
CA ASP A 33 23.52 -16.30 -18.84
C ASP A 33 22.71 -15.01 -18.65
N ALA A 34 21.49 -15.11 -18.14
CA ALA A 34 20.67 -13.94 -17.83
C ALA A 34 21.30 -13.07 -16.73
N VAL A 35 21.87 -13.69 -15.69
CA VAL A 35 22.61 -12.99 -14.64
C VAL A 35 23.89 -12.35 -15.20
N ALA A 36 24.64 -13.05 -16.05
CA ALA A 36 25.84 -12.52 -16.68
C ALA A 36 25.53 -11.29 -17.56
N ARG A 37 24.49 -11.37 -18.39
CA ARG A 37 23.99 -10.23 -19.19
C ARG A 37 23.56 -9.07 -18.30
N ALA A 38 22.80 -9.33 -17.25
CA ALA A 38 22.36 -8.29 -16.31
C ALA A 38 23.54 -7.61 -15.59
N LYS A 39 24.62 -8.34 -15.29
CA LYS A 39 25.85 -7.77 -14.70
C LYS A 39 26.68 -6.95 -15.69
N ALA A 40 26.66 -7.34 -16.97
CA ALA A 40 27.38 -6.64 -18.03
C ALA A 40 26.65 -5.39 -18.54
N ASP A 41 25.35 -5.28 -18.30
CA ASP A 41 24.50 -4.16 -18.72
C ASP A 41 24.91 -2.84 -18.04
N PRO A 42 25.44 -1.85 -18.80
CA PRO A 42 25.83 -0.56 -18.26
C PRO A 42 24.67 0.18 -17.58
N ALA A 43 23.44 0.01 -18.06
CA ALA A 43 22.26 0.66 -17.47
C ALA A 43 21.93 0.15 -16.06
N ARG A 44 22.51 -0.98 -15.65
CA ARG A 44 22.29 -1.59 -14.31
C ARG A 44 23.48 -1.38 -13.37
N GLN A 45 24.59 -0.84 -13.86
CA GLN A 45 25.78 -0.58 -13.03
C GLN A 45 25.48 0.45 -11.93
N GLU A 46 24.72 1.49 -12.24
CA GLU A 46 24.32 2.52 -11.27
C GLU A 46 23.46 1.93 -10.15
N TYR A 47 22.45 1.12 -10.49
CA TYR A 47 21.62 0.44 -9.50
C TYR A 47 22.46 -0.48 -8.61
N ARG A 48 23.36 -1.27 -9.21
CA ARG A 48 24.26 -2.15 -8.46
C ARG A 48 25.16 -1.38 -7.51
N GLN A 49 25.79 -0.31 -7.98
CA GLN A 49 26.66 0.53 -7.16
C GLN A 49 25.87 1.16 -6.00
N THR A 50 24.64 1.60 -6.24
CA THR A 50 23.74 2.13 -5.20
C THR A 50 23.45 1.08 -4.12
N VAL A 51 23.16 -0.16 -4.51
CA VAL A 51 22.94 -1.27 -3.57
C VAL A 51 24.22 -1.58 -2.79
N GLU A 52 25.36 -1.76 -3.48
CA GLU A 52 26.62 -2.18 -2.86
C GLU A 52 27.21 -1.12 -1.92
N THR A 53 27.02 0.16 -2.23
CA THR A 53 27.47 1.28 -1.38
C THR A 53 26.45 1.67 -0.30
N GLY A 54 25.22 1.14 -0.39
CA GLY A 54 24.16 1.34 0.58
C GLY A 54 24.57 0.87 1.98
N GLU A 55 24.16 1.63 3.00
CA GLU A 55 24.49 1.36 4.40
C GLU A 55 24.02 -0.03 4.83
N MET A 56 22.80 -0.41 4.45
CA MET A 56 22.22 -1.72 4.77
C MET A 56 23.06 -2.87 4.20
N PHE A 57 23.47 -2.79 2.93
CA PHE A 57 24.27 -3.83 2.30
C PHE A 57 25.66 -3.93 2.94
N ARG A 58 26.29 -2.79 3.25
CA ARG A 58 27.58 -2.76 3.95
C ARG A 58 27.48 -3.35 5.36
N ALA A 59 26.45 -2.98 6.13
CA ALA A 59 26.22 -3.51 7.46
C ALA A 59 25.94 -5.02 7.44
N LEU A 60 25.11 -5.49 6.50
CA LEU A 60 24.82 -6.91 6.30
C LEU A 60 26.08 -7.70 5.91
N SER A 61 26.86 -7.19 4.95
CA SER A 61 28.08 -7.85 4.47
C SER A 61 29.17 -7.90 5.54
N ALA A 62 29.23 -6.91 6.43
CA ALA A 62 30.14 -6.88 7.57
C ALA A 62 29.64 -7.69 8.79
N GLY A 63 28.44 -8.27 8.73
CA GLY A 63 27.83 -8.97 9.87
C GLY A 63 27.42 -8.03 11.03
N ASN A 64 27.39 -6.72 10.80
CA ASN A 64 27.12 -5.67 11.78
C ASN A 64 25.70 -5.09 11.65
N LEU A 65 24.75 -5.90 11.18
CA LEU A 65 23.37 -5.46 11.08
C LEU A 65 22.78 -5.30 12.49
N ASN A 66 22.36 -4.07 12.82
CA ASN A 66 21.74 -3.79 14.11
C ASN A 66 20.30 -4.34 14.14
N LEU A 67 20.17 -5.60 14.53
CA LEU A 67 18.91 -6.32 14.62
C LEU A 67 18.15 -5.93 15.90
N GLU A 68 16.85 -5.72 15.75
CA GLU A 68 15.92 -5.55 16.87
C GLU A 68 15.17 -6.87 17.09
N TRP A 69 15.18 -7.38 18.32
CA TRP A 69 14.47 -8.61 18.68
C TRP A 69 13.13 -8.24 19.32
N VAL A 70 12.04 -8.58 18.66
CA VAL A 70 10.67 -8.22 19.05
C VAL A 70 9.70 -9.36 18.76
N ASP A 71 8.54 -9.32 19.42
CA ASP A 71 7.47 -10.26 19.16
C ASP A 71 6.81 -9.97 17.81
N VAL A 72 6.66 -11.02 17.00
CA VAL A 72 6.08 -10.95 15.66
C VAL A 72 4.98 -11.98 15.51
N ARG A 73 3.78 -11.54 15.11
CA ARG A 73 2.66 -12.41 14.78
C ARG A 73 2.45 -12.42 13.27
N VAL A 74 2.47 -13.60 12.66
CA VAL A 74 2.10 -13.76 11.25
C VAL A 74 0.59 -13.82 11.13
N LEU A 75 0.04 -12.95 10.31
CA LEU A 75 -1.37 -12.95 9.91
C LEU A 75 -1.43 -13.28 8.42
N SER A 76 -2.38 -14.12 8.03
CA SER A 76 -2.65 -14.40 6.62
C SER A 76 -4.10 -14.79 6.42
N ASP A 77 -4.53 -14.73 5.17
CA ASP A 77 -5.82 -15.26 4.78
C ASP A 77 -5.94 -16.77 4.97
N ASP A 78 -7.18 -17.22 4.84
CA ASP A 78 -7.52 -18.62 4.62
C ASP A 78 -7.12 -19.03 3.19
N PRO A 79 -6.31 -20.09 2.98
CA PRO A 79 -5.95 -20.56 1.64
C PRO A 79 -7.16 -20.89 0.75
N ALA A 80 -8.30 -21.21 1.37
CA ALA A 80 -9.56 -21.43 0.66
C ALA A 80 -10.01 -20.19 -0.13
N LYS A 81 -9.58 -18.98 0.24
CA LYS A 81 -9.89 -17.73 -0.47
C LYS A 81 -9.45 -17.74 -1.94
N GLY A 82 -8.47 -18.57 -2.30
CA GLY A 82 -8.06 -18.75 -3.69
C GLY A 82 -9.06 -19.54 -4.56
N LEU A 83 -10.04 -20.23 -3.95
CA LEU A 83 -11.00 -21.10 -4.65
C LEU A 83 -12.45 -20.73 -4.39
N GLU A 84 -12.76 -20.17 -3.22
CA GLU A 84 -14.12 -19.86 -2.80
C GLU A 84 -14.21 -18.52 -2.08
N THR A 85 -15.44 -18.01 -1.97
CA THR A 85 -15.72 -16.81 -1.18
C THR A 85 -15.67 -17.13 0.30
N VAL A 86 -14.78 -16.44 1.02
CA VAL A 86 -14.64 -16.56 2.46
C VAL A 86 -15.51 -15.48 3.15
N PRO A 87 -16.23 -15.82 4.23
CA PRO A 87 -17.01 -14.87 5.04
C PRO A 87 -16.17 -13.70 5.56
N ASP A 88 -16.81 -12.53 5.68
CA ASP A 88 -16.16 -11.26 6.04
C ASP A 88 -15.38 -11.35 7.38
N ASP A 89 -15.84 -12.14 8.35
CA ASP A 89 -15.23 -12.26 9.68
C ASP A 89 -13.93 -13.09 9.69
N ARG A 90 -13.70 -13.85 8.63
CA ARG A 90 -12.51 -14.67 8.37
C ARG A 90 -11.48 -13.98 7.46
N LEU A 91 -11.84 -12.88 6.80
CA LEU A 91 -10.91 -12.10 5.97
C LEU A 91 -9.75 -11.55 6.81
N LEU A 92 -8.57 -11.43 6.20
CA LEU A 92 -7.37 -10.89 6.86
C LEU A 92 -7.64 -9.54 7.53
N VAL A 93 -8.37 -8.64 6.88
CA VAL A 93 -8.71 -7.32 7.44
C VAL A 93 -9.47 -7.43 8.76
N SER A 94 -10.54 -8.23 8.82
CA SER A 94 -11.36 -8.42 10.01
C SER A 94 -10.60 -9.10 11.13
N ARG A 95 -9.77 -10.10 10.78
CA ARG A 95 -8.88 -10.76 11.75
C ARG A 95 -7.82 -9.80 12.28
N THR A 96 -7.29 -8.94 11.42
CA THR A 96 -6.31 -7.92 11.81
C THR A 96 -6.94 -6.94 12.80
N ILE A 97 -8.12 -6.38 12.49
CA ILE A 97 -8.88 -5.51 13.41
C ILE A 97 -9.10 -6.21 14.76
N LYS A 98 -9.53 -7.47 14.75
CA LYS A 98 -9.72 -8.26 15.99
C LYS A 98 -8.42 -8.42 16.80
N VAL A 99 -7.30 -8.67 16.13
CA VAL A 99 -5.98 -8.87 16.77
C VAL A 99 -5.39 -7.56 17.29
N LEU A 100 -5.64 -6.44 16.60
CA LEU A 100 -5.23 -5.11 17.05
C LEU A 100 -5.93 -4.72 18.36
N GLY A 101 -7.18 -5.15 18.56
CA GLY A 101 -7.94 -4.83 19.76
C GLY A 101 -8.29 -3.34 19.83
N ALA A 102 -8.30 -2.79 21.04
CA ALA A 102 -8.54 -1.35 21.22
C ALA A 102 -7.35 -0.52 20.73
N VAL A 103 -7.67 0.60 20.09
CA VAL A 103 -6.70 1.64 19.72
C VAL A 103 -6.97 2.86 20.58
N GLU A 104 -5.94 3.37 21.23
CA GLU A 104 -6.09 4.42 22.25
C GLU A 104 -5.80 5.82 21.69
N ASN A 105 -4.79 5.94 20.84
CA ASN A 105 -4.19 7.23 20.51
C ASN A 105 -4.18 7.49 19.00
N ARG A 106 -3.68 6.55 18.19
CA ARG A 106 -3.48 6.83 16.76
C ARG A 106 -3.38 5.61 15.85
N ILE A 107 -3.69 5.83 14.58
CA ILE A 107 -3.42 4.91 13.46
C ILE A 107 -2.76 5.70 12.33
N ASP A 108 -1.60 5.23 11.87
CA ASP A 108 -0.96 5.74 10.65
C ASP A 108 -0.99 4.65 9.59
N LEU A 109 -1.56 4.91 8.42
CA LEU A 109 -1.71 3.93 7.35
C LEU A 109 -1.07 4.45 6.06
N VAL A 110 -0.28 3.60 5.41
CA VAL A 110 0.38 3.85 4.14
C VAL A 110 0.08 2.69 3.22
N SER A 111 -0.64 2.95 2.13
CA SER A 111 -1.00 1.94 1.14
C SER A 111 -0.97 2.52 -0.26
N ALA A 112 -0.35 1.80 -1.21
CA ALA A 112 -0.36 2.13 -2.63
C ALA A 112 -1.78 2.35 -3.18
N TYR A 113 -2.65 1.42 -2.79
CA TYR A 113 -4.04 1.31 -3.20
C TYR A 113 -4.87 1.29 -1.92
N PHE A 114 -5.76 2.27 -1.79
CA PHE A 114 -6.58 2.46 -0.60
C PHE A 114 -8.03 2.64 -1.01
N VAL A 115 -8.75 1.52 -1.09
CA VAL A 115 -10.19 1.47 -1.32
C VAL A 115 -10.79 0.77 -0.11
N PRO A 116 -11.06 1.50 0.99
CA PRO A 116 -11.33 0.87 2.29
C PRO A 116 -12.56 -0.04 2.28
N GLY A 117 -13.51 0.18 1.36
CA GLY A 117 -14.80 -0.49 1.40
C GLY A 117 -15.56 -0.15 2.69
N GLU A 118 -16.68 -0.83 2.93
CA GLU A 118 -17.52 -0.52 4.09
C GLU A 118 -16.88 -0.90 5.43
N ILE A 119 -16.18 -2.03 5.51
CA ILE A 119 -15.61 -2.53 6.78
C ILE A 119 -14.55 -1.58 7.31
N LEU A 120 -13.55 -1.20 6.50
CA LEU A 120 -12.50 -0.30 6.97
C LEU A 120 -13.00 1.13 7.11
N THR A 121 -13.93 1.58 6.26
CA THR A 121 -14.51 2.92 6.42
C THR A 121 -15.26 3.02 7.74
N GLN A 122 -16.08 2.03 8.08
CA GLN A 122 -16.78 2.01 9.37
C GLN A 122 -15.79 1.95 10.54
N TYR A 123 -14.76 1.11 10.46
CA TYR A 123 -13.72 1.04 11.48
C TYR A 123 -12.98 2.36 11.67
N PHE A 124 -12.48 2.99 10.60
CA PHE A 124 -11.75 4.26 10.74
C PHE A 124 -12.66 5.40 11.19
N THR A 125 -13.88 5.48 10.67
CA THR A 125 -14.82 6.52 11.11
C THR A 125 -15.25 6.34 12.57
N SER A 126 -15.41 5.11 13.07
CA SER A 126 -15.71 4.86 14.49
C SER A 126 -14.54 5.23 15.39
N GLN A 127 -13.32 4.83 15.02
CA GLN A 127 -12.12 5.15 15.79
C GLN A 127 -11.85 6.66 15.81
N ALA A 128 -11.97 7.34 14.67
CA ALA A 128 -11.78 8.79 14.58
C ALA A 128 -12.78 9.56 15.45
N ARG A 129 -14.06 9.16 15.43
CA ARG A 129 -15.11 9.73 16.31
C ARG A 129 -14.88 9.45 17.79
N ALA A 130 -14.18 8.37 18.13
CA ALA A 130 -13.77 8.06 19.49
C ALA A 130 -12.54 8.86 19.96
N GLY A 131 -11.99 9.74 19.12
CA GLY A 131 -10.84 10.60 19.44
C GLY A 131 -9.50 10.02 19.02
N VAL A 132 -9.47 8.86 18.36
CA VAL A 132 -8.23 8.29 17.81
C VAL A 132 -7.80 9.11 16.60
N ARG A 133 -6.54 9.56 16.59
CA ARG A 133 -5.99 10.28 15.43
C ARG A 133 -5.67 9.29 14.30
N ILE A 134 -6.32 9.45 13.14
CA ILE A 134 -6.09 8.56 11.98
C ILE A 134 -5.49 9.35 10.83
N ARG A 135 -4.37 8.87 10.30
CA ARG A 135 -3.72 9.43 9.11
C ARG A 135 -3.58 8.36 8.04
N THR A 136 -4.00 8.66 6.81
CA THR A 136 -3.86 7.76 5.66
C THR A 136 -3.00 8.42 4.58
N LEU A 137 -2.07 7.68 3.99
CA LEU A 137 -1.30 8.08 2.82
C LEU A 137 -1.55 7.08 1.68
N THR A 138 -2.07 7.58 0.57
CA THR A 138 -2.33 6.81 -0.66
C THR A 138 -1.84 7.58 -1.89
N ASN A 139 -1.84 6.97 -3.07
CA ASN A 139 -1.51 7.67 -4.32
C ASN A 139 -2.63 8.65 -4.73
N SER A 140 -2.25 9.88 -5.09
CA SER A 140 -3.15 10.83 -5.78
C SER A 140 -3.51 10.34 -7.20
N GLN A 141 -4.44 11.02 -7.88
CA GLN A 141 -4.73 10.70 -9.28
C GLN A 141 -3.50 10.87 -10.19
N GLU A 142 -2.60 11.82 -9.93
CA GLU A 142 -1.38 11.99 -10.75
C GLU A 142 -0.34 10.89 -10.50
N ALA A 143 -0.33 10.31 -9.29
CA ALA A 143 0.67 9.32 -8.88
C ALA A 143 0.22 7.87 -9.08
N THR A 144 -1.08 7.64 -9.27
CA THR A 144 -1.61 6.29 -9.48
C THR A 144 -1.29 5.77 -10.88
N ASP A 145 -0.94 4.50 -10.95
CA ASP A 145 -0.79 3.73 -12.19
C ASP A 145 -2.08 2.98 -12.58
N VAL A 146 -3.09 2.96 -11.69
CA VAL A 146 -4.36 2.27 -11.90
C VAL A 146 -5.52 3.23 -11.59
N LEU A 147 -5.96 3.97 -12.62
CA LEU A 147 -7.03 4.96 -12.49
C LEU A 147 -8.33 4.42 -11.85
N PRO A 148 -8.78 3.18 -12.15
CA PRO A 148 -9.95 2.61 -11.49
C PRO A 148 -9.83 2.51 -9.97
N VAL A 149 -8.65 2.18 -9.43
CA VAL A 149 -8.42 2.11 -7.97
C VAL A 149 -8.64 3.49 -7.34
N HIS A 150 -8.12 4.54 -7.98
CA HIS A 150 -8.34 5.90 -7.51
C HIS A 150 -9.84 6.27 -7.57
N ALA A 151 -10.56 5.85 -8.60
CA ALA A 151 -12.02 6.05 -8.71
C ALA A 151 -12.81 5.31 -7.61
N GLY A 152 -12.39 4.11 -7.20
CA GLY A 152 -12.97 3.41 -6.05
C GLY A 152 -12.71 4.14 -4.74
N TYR A 153 -11.48 4.65 -4.57
CA TYR A 153 -11.05 5.41 -3.40
C TYR A 153 -11.85 6.70 -3.18
N ILE A 154 -12.05 7.51 -4.23
CA ILE A 154 -12.67 8.85 -4.08
C ILE A 154 -14.09 8.79 -3.48
N SER A 155 -14.81 7.68 -3.68
CA SER A 155 -16.15 7.44 -3.15
C SER A 155 -16.21 7.42 -1.62
N TYR A 156 -15.08 7.13 -0.95
CA TYR A 156 -14.97 7.06 0.50
C TYR A 156 -14.36 8.32 1.13
N ARG A 157 -13.75 9.19 0.32
CA ARG A 157 -12.94 10.33 0.76
C ARG A 157 -13.72 11.28 1.69
N HIS A 158 -14.92 11.69 1.28
CA HIS A 158 -15.79 12.56 2.09
C HIS A 158 -16.15 11.93 3.44
N ARG A 159 -16.62 10.68 3.47
CA ARG A 159 -17.01 9.99 4.73
C ARG A 159 -15.87 9.88 5.73
N LEU A 160 -14.65 9.66 5.24
CA LEU A 160 -13.45 9.60 6.07
C LEU A 160 -13.10 10.99 6.62
N LEU A 161 -13.09 12.02 5.76
CA LEU A 161 -12.82 13.41 6.17
C LEU A 161 -13.86 13.92 7.18
N ASP A 162 -15.15 13.67 6.93
CA ASP A 162 -16.26 14.05 7.81
C ASP A 162 -16.13 13.44 9.21
N ALA A 163 -15.49 12.28 9.34
CA ALA A 163 -15.24 11.63 10.62
C ALA A 163 -13.95 12.10 11.32
N GLY A 164 -13.15 12.95 10.67
CA GLY A 164 -11.88 13.46 11.21
C GLY A 164 -10.63 12.66 10.81
N VAL A 165 -10.73 11.78 9.80
CA VAL A 165 -9.55 11.09 9.25
C VAL A 165 -8.71 12.09 8.44
N GLU A 166 -7.42 12.19 8.74
CA GLU A 166 -6.46 13.00 7.98
C GLU A 166 -6.02 12.24 6.72
N ILE A 167 -6.43 12.73 5.56
CA ILE A 167 -6.12 12.11 4.27
C ILE A 167 -4.96 12.82 3.60
N TYR A 168 -3.95 12.04 3.21
CA TYR A 168 -2.79 12.47 2.44
C TYR A 168 -2.72 11.69 1.12
N GLU A 169 -2.47 12.42 0.04
CA GLU A 169 -2.37 11.88 -1.31
C GLU A 169 -0.99 12.19 -1.88
N LEU A 170 -0.19 11.15 -2.15
CA LEU A 170 1.20 11.28 -2.58
C LEU A 170 1.28 11.97 -3.94
N LYS A 171 2.21 12.91 -4.08
CA LYS A 171 2.53 13.58 -5.34
C LYS A 171 3.24 12.63 -6.30
N ALA A 172 3.07 12.84 -7.60
CA ALA A 172 3.83 12.08 -8.59
C ALA A 172 5.33 12.44 -8.50
N MET A 173 6.21 11.43 -8.46
CA MET A 173 7.66 11.66 -8.57
C MET A 173 8.12 11.80 -10.04
N GLN A 174 7.26 11.46 -11.00
CA GLN A 174 7.49 11.53 -12.46
C GLN A 174 6.16 11.84 -13.18
N ASP A 175 6.21 12.52 -14.33
CA ASP A 175 5.02 12.82 -15.14
C ASP A 175 4.41 11.53 -15.75
N HIS A 176 3.16 11.23 -15.41
CA HIS A 176 2.40 10.10 -15.97
C HIS A 176 1.49 10.57 -17.11
N LYS A 177 1.44 9.82 -18.22
CA LYS A 177 0.44 10.03 -19.28
C LYS A 177 -0.83 9.27 -18.96
N LEU A 178 -1.99 9.83 -19.31
CA LEU A 178 -3.30 9.21 -19.10
C LEU A 178 -3.41 7.78 -19.68
N THR A 179 -2.72 7.49 -20.79
CA THR A 179 -2.65 6.14 -21.39
C THR A 179 -1.95 5.11 -20.50
N ASP A 180 -0.99 5.55 -19.69
CA ASP A 180 -0.24 4.68 -18.79
C ASP A 180 -1.09 4.32 -17.56
N GLN A 181 -1.91 5.26 -17.06
CA GLN A 181 -2.80 5.08 -15.90
C GLN A 181 -4.01 4.17 -16.15
N LEU A 182 -4.30 3.84 -17.41
CA LEU A 182 -5.37 2.93 -17.81
C LEU A 182 -4.96 1.44 -17.78
N GLY A 183 -3.73 1.13 -17.34
CA GLY A 183 -3.23 -0.25 -17.26
C GLY A 183 -2.94 -0.92 -18.62
N LEU A 184 -2.90 -0.13 -19.71
CA LEU A 184 -2.71 -0.64 -21.08
C LEU A 184 -1.24 -0.98 -21.40
N ARG A 185 -0.29 -0.69 -20.49
CA ARG A 185 1.14 -1.02 -20.63
C ARG A 185 1.72 -1.50 -19.29
N PRO A 186 2.42 -2.65 -19.24
CA PRO A 186 3.12 -3.08 -18.04
C PRO A 186 4.41 -2.26 -17.84
N ARG A 187 4.55 -1.57 -16.71
CA ARG A 187 5.82 -0.94 -16.30
C ARG A 187 6.05 -1.07 -14.80
N SER A 188 7.32 -1.29 -14.42
CA SER A 188 7.80 -1.20 -13.03
C SER A 188 8.21 0.25 -12.76
N GLN A 189 7.42 1.01 -12.03
CA GLN A 189 7.79 2.38 -11.65
C GLN A 189 7.43 2.66 -10.19
N THR A 190 8.25 3.51 -9.59
CA THR A 190 8.31 3.92 -8.19
C THR A 190 7.05 4.66 -7.75
N SER A 191 5.95 3.94 -7.61
CA SER A 191 4.80 4.36 -6.81
C SER A 191 5.03 3.99 -5.35
N LEU A 192 4.29 4.62 -4.43
CA LEU A 192 4.20 4.14 -3.06
C LEU A 192 3.82 2.65 -3.10
N HIS A 193 4.72 1.73 -2.74
CA HIS A 193 4.42 0.29 -2.73
C HIS A 193 4.35 -0.29 -1.31
N ALA A 194 4.47 0.58 -0.31
CA ALA A 194 4.29 0.23 1.09
C ALA A 194 2.83 -0.16 1.37
N LYS A 195 2.66 -1.14 2.24
CA LYS A 195 1.40 -1.70 2.73
C LYS A 195 1.56 -1.90 4.22
N VAL A 196 1.58 -0.77 4.91
CA VAL A 196 2.04 -0.67 6.28
C VAL A 196 1.04 0.16 7.07
N PHE A 197 0.76 -0.26 8.29
CA PHE A 197 0.12 0.63 9.24
C PHE A 197 0.76 0.50 10.62
N SER A 198 0.75 1.57 11.40
CA SER A 198 1.14 1.55 12.80
C SER A 198 -0.03 1.95 13.68
N VAL A 199 -0.01 1.45 14.92
CA VAL A 199 -1.04 1.68 15.93
C VAL A 199 -0.35 2.13 17.20
N ASP A 200 -0.87 3.20 17.81
CA ASP A 200 -0.46 3.77 19.12
C ASP A 200 1.02 4.12 19.29
N GLY A 201 1.84 3.96 18.24
CA GLY A 201 3.29 4.16 18.31
C GLY A 201 4.06 2.99 18.91
N ASP A 202 3.42 1.83 19.12
CA ASP A 202 4.05 0.63 19.69
C ASP A 202 3.99 -0.59 18.76
N ARG A 203 3.03 -0.62 17.83
CA ARG A 203 2.78 -1.74 16.93
C ARG A 203 2.83 -1.31 15.48
N ILE A 204 3.37 -2.16 14.62
CA ILE A 204 3.40 -1.95 13.18
C ILE A 204 3.04 -3.24 12.44
N PHE A 205 2.18 -3.12 11.45
CA PHE A 205 1.89 -4.19 10.51
C PHE A 205 2.58 -3.91 9.19
N ILE A 206 3.26 -4.92 8.63
CA ILE A 206 3.88 -4.87 7.32
C ILE A 206 3.46 -6.12 6.55
N GLY A 207 2.89 -5.97 5.36
CA GLY A 207 2.40 -7.12 4.60
C GLY A 207 2.22 -6.89 3.10
N SER A 208 1.54 -7.84 2.47
CA SER A 208 1.16 -7.80 1.06
C SER A 208 -0.26 -7.26 0.83
N PHE A 209 -1.05 -7.15 1.90
CA PHE A 209 -2.42 -6.64 1.88
C PHE A 209 -2.46 -5.14 1.52
N ASN A 210 -2.86 -4.83 0.29
CA ASN A 210 -3.37 -3.50 0.01
C ASN A 210 -4.76 -3.35 0.66
N PHE A 211 -5.09 -2.16 1.11
CA PHE A 211 -6.37 -1.89 1.77
C PHE A 211 -7.47 -1.65 0.73
N ASP A 212 -7.72 -2.66 -0.12
CA ASP A 212 -8.67 -2.66 -1.23
C ASP A 212 -9.54 -3.94 -1.29
N PRO A 213 -10.69 -3.91 -1.99
CA PRO A 213 -11.61 -5.05 -2.11
C PRO A 213 -10.97 -6.29 -2.74
N ARG A 214 -10.10 -6.13 -3.74
CA ARG A 214 -9.41 -7.24 -4.40
C ARG A 214 -8.49 -7.99 -3.43
N SER A 215 -7.70 -7.28 -2.64
CA SER A 215 -6.83 -7.86 -1.61
C SER A 215 -7.67 -8.47 -0.49
N ALA A 216 -8.79 -7.83 -0.14
CA ALA A 216 -9.75 -8.38 0.82
C ALA A 216 -10.32 -9.72 0.36
N ARG A 217 -10.79 -9.83 -0.89
CA ARG A 217 -11.64 -10.96 -1.30
C ARG A 217 -11.03 -11.94 -2.30
N LEU A 218 -10.05 -11.53 -3.09
CA LEU A 218 -9.55 -12.33 -4.22
C LEU A 218 -8.10 -12.79 -4.02
N ASN A 219 -7.19 -11.90 -3.65
CA ASN A 219 -5.77 -12.26 -3.47
C ASN A 219 -5.56 -12.93 -2.12
N CYS A 220 -4.78 -14.00 -2.03
CA CYS A 220 -4.33 -14.52 -0.74
C CYS A 220 -3.21 -13.65 -0.18
N GLU A 221 -3.47 -12.92 0.90
CA GLU A 221 -2.55 -11.95 1.48
C GLU A 221 -1.96 -12.45 2.80
N MET A 222 -0.80 -11.89 3.17
CA MET A 222 -0.18 -12.11 4.46
C MET A 222 0.52 -10.86 4.97
N GLY A 223 0.82 -10.83 6.26
CA GLY A 223 1.64 -9.80 6.87
C GLY A 223 2.08 -10.17 8.27
N PHE A 224 2.88 -9.27 8.83
CA PHE A 224 3.50 -9.40 10.13
C PHE A 224 3.01 -8.25 11.00
N LEU A 225 2.33 -8.56 12.09
CA LEU A 225 2.11 -7.62 13.18
C LEU A 225 3.32 -7.70 14.12
N ILE A 226 4.04 -6.60 14.24
CA ILE A 226 5.32 -6.49 14.93
C ILE A 226 5.14 -5.55 16.13
N GLU A 227 5.44 -6.06 17.32
CA GLU A 227 5.40 -5.31 18.59
C GLU A 227 6.69 -4.50 18.74
N SER A 228 6.80 -3.38 18.04
CA SER A 228 8.01 -2.56 17.98
C SER A 228 7.69 -1.06 18.00
N ALA A 229 7.89 -0.43 19.16
CA ALA A 229 7.76 1.02 19.29
C ALA A 229 8.75 1.80 18.41
N LYS A 230 9.97 1.28 18.20
CA LYS A 230 10.97 1.93 17.37
C LYS A 230 10.49 2.07 15.91
N LEU A 231 10.05 0.97 15.30
CA LEU A 231 9.50 0.98 13.93
C LEU A 231 8.22 1.82 13.82
N ALA A 232 7.28 1.66 14.76
CA ALA A 232 6.03 2.41 14.76
C ALA A 232 6.25 3.92 14.88
N GLN A 233 7.17 4.35 15.76
CA GLN A 233 7.57 5.76 15.88
C GLN A 233 8.31 6.25 14.65
N THR A 234 9.18 5.45 14.04
CA THR A 234 9.87 5.82 12.79
C THR A 234 8.86 6.11 11.67
N MET A 235 7.80 5.32 11.57
CA MET A 235 6.70 5.57 10.63
C MET A 235 5.98 6.89 10.94
N SER A 236 5.61 7.13 12.20
CA SER A 236 4.98 8.40 12.60
C SER A 236 5.88 9.60 12.31
N THR A 237 7.17 9.53 12.64
CA THR A 237 8.12 10.61 12.38
C THR A 237 8.27 10.86 10.88
N SER A 238 8.26 9.80 10.07
CA SER A 238 8.27 9.91 8.61
C SER A 238 7.01 10.61 8.08
N PHE A 239 5.85 10.35 8.68
CA PHE A 239 4.63 11.10 8.43
C PHE A 239 4.79 12.59 8.72
N ASP A 240 5.29 12.91 9.91
CA ASP A 240 5.39 14.29 10.39
C ASP A 240 6.43 15.14 9.62
N THR A 241 7.40 14.49 9.00
CA THR A 241 8.51 15.17 8.31
C THR A 241 8.41 15.06 6.79
N ARG A 242 8.68 13.88 6.24
CA ARG A 242 8.89 13.67 4.80
C ARG A 242 7.59 13.49 4.03
N MET A 243 6.68 12.66 4.55
CA MET A 243 5.47 12.30 3.81
C MET A 243 4.52 13.50 3.66
N LYS A 244 4.40 14.35 4.68
CA LYS A 244 3.60 15.59 4.59
C LYS A 244 4.08 16.58 3.53
N LEU A 245 5.39 16.61 3.23
CA LEU A 245 5.95 17.46 2.17
C LEU A 245 5.78 16.83 0.78
N ALA A 246 5.85 15.49 0.73
CA ALA A 246 5.71 14.72 -0.50
C ALA A 246 4.25 14.46 -0.91
N ALA A 247 3.26 14.91 -0.13
CA ALA A 247 1.85 14.65 -0.35
C ALA A 247 1.03 15.94 -0.32
N TYR A 248 -0.16 15.87 -0.92
CA TYR A 248 -1.25 16.80 -0.70
C TYR A 248 -2.05 16.36 0.51
N GLN A 249 -2.38 17.29 1.41
CA GLN A 249 -3.37 17.03 2.46
C GLN A 249 -4.75 17.40 1.91
N VAL A 250 -5.67 16.44 1.86
CA VAL A 250 -7.05 16.70 1.42
C VAL A 250 -7.83 17.30 2.59
N VAL A 251 -8.55 18.38 2.33
CA VAL A 251 -9.41 19.05 3.31
C VAL A 251 -10.74 19.45 2.67
N HIS A 252 -11.77 19.63 3.49
CA HIS A 252 -12.98 20.32 3.05
C HIS A 252 -12.70 21.82 2.87
N ALA A 253 -13.24 22.36 1.78
CA ALA A 253 -13.45 23.78 1.60
C ALA A 253 -14.71 24.24 2.38
N GLY A 254 -14.84 25.55 2.58
CA GLY A 254 -15.98 26.12 3.33
C GLY A 254 -17.35 25.90 2.68
N ASP A 255 -17.39 25.55 1.39
CA ASP A 255 -18.60 25.24 0.62
C ASP A 255 -18.90 23.72 0.54
N GLY A 256 -18.11 22.88 1.23
CA GLY A 256 -18.23 21.42 1.20
C GLY A 256 -17.46 20.74 0.07
N SER A 257 -16.89 21.49 -0.89
CA SER A 257 -15.97 20.93 -1.88
C SER A 257 -14.63 20.51 -1.25
N LEU A 258 -13.72 19.94 -2.04
CA LEU A 258 -12.42 19.52 -1.56
C LEU A 258 -11.32 20.46 -2.03
N ASN A 259 -10.37 20.74 -1.14
CA ASN A 259 -9.12 21.42 -1.44
C ASN A 259 -7.95 20.48 -1.12
N TRP A 260 -6.83 20.69 -1.82
CA TRP A 260 -5.58 19.98 -1.60
C TRP A 260 -4.53 20.97 -1.12
N ILE A 261 -4.08 20.80 0.11
CA ILE A 261 -3.03 21.62 0.70
C ILE A 261 -1.68 20.99 0.39
N GLU A 262 -0.88 21.70 -0.39
CA GLU A 262 0.52 21.39 -0.62
C GLU A 262 1.41 22.17 0.34
N ARG A 263 2.24 21.47 1.12
CA ARG A 263 3.21 22.10 2.02
C ARG A 263 4.57 22.23 1.32
N LEU A 264 5.15 23.42 1.42
CA LEU A 264 6.45 23.74 0.86
C LEU A 264 7.57 23.59 1.92
N PRO A 265 8.82 23.30 1.52
CA PRO A 265 9.94 23.14 2.45
C PRO A 265 10.25 24.37 3.32
N ASP A 266 9.88 25.56 2.85
CA ASP A 266 10.05 26.84 3.57
C ASP A 266 8.92 27.12 4.59
N GLY A 267 7.97 26.20 4.75
CA GLY A 267 6.81 26.34 5.62
C GLY A 267 5.60 27.00 4.96
N GLY A 268 5.72 27.47 3.71
CA GLY A 268 4.61 27.96 2.91
C GLY A 268 3.60 26.87 2.55
N GLN A 269 2.42 27.29 2.09
CA GLN A 269 1.38 26.37 1.63
C GLN A 269 0.74 26.87 0.32
N ILE A 270 0.46 25.94 -0.58
CA ILE A 270 -0.31 26.17 -1.80
C ILE A 270 -1.65 25.44 -1.63
N VAL A 271 -2.75 26.13 -1.94
CA VAL A 271 -4.09 25.53 -1.91
C VAL A 271 -4.55 25.30 -3.34
N HIS A 272 -4.76 24.04 -3.69
CA HIS A 272 -5.35 23.66 -4.96
C HIS A 272 -6.84 23.41 -4.78
N VAL A 273 -7.67 24.10 -5.55
CA VAL A 273 -9.15 23.99 -5.52
C VAL A 273 -9.69 22.89 -6.45
N THR A 274 -8.78 22.17 -7.09
CA THR A 274 -9.03 21.04 -7.97
C THR A 274 -7.91 20.03 -7.79
N GLU A 275 -8.18 18.76 -8.05
CA GLU A 275 -7.19 17.70 -7.90
C GLU A 275 -5.90 18.03 -8.71
N PRO A 276 -4.74 18.21 -8.05
CA PRO A 276 -3.54 18.76 -8.68
C PRO A 276 -3.04 17.93 -9.87
N ASN A 277 -2.45 18.60 -10.87
CA ASN A 277 -1.82 17.98 -12.04
C ASN A 277 -2.69 16.97 -12.82
N THR A 278 -4.02 17.13 -12.75
CA THR A 278 -4.97 16.31 -13.51
C THR A 278 -5.62 17.11 -14.65
N THR A 279 -6.10 16.39 -15.68
CA THR A 279 -6.88 16.98 -16.78
C THR A 279 -8.37 16.90 -16.52
N VAL A 280 -9.16 17.81 -17.11
CA VAL A 280 -10.63 17.76 -17.04
C VAL A 280 -11.18 16.41 -17.51
N LEU A 281 -10.64 15.88 -18.62
CA LEU A 281 -11.02 14.58 -19.14
C LEU A 281 -10.68 13.44 -18.18
N GLY A 282 -9.48 13.48 -17.58
CA GLY A 282 -9.06 12.48 -16.58
C GLY A 282 -9.97 12.45 -15.36
N ARG A 283 -10.34 13.62 -14.83
CA ARG A 283 -11.28 13.73 -13.70
C ARG A 283 -12.69 13.25 -14.07
N ALA A 284 -13.18 13.61 -15.26
CA ALA A 284 -14.48 13.12 -15.75
C ALA A 284 -14.48 11.59 -15.89
N LEU A 285 -13.39 10.99 -16.36
CA LEU A 285 -13.27 9.54 -16.47
C LEU A 285 -13.26 8.86 -15.10
N VAL A 286 -12.54 9.40 -14.12
CA VAL A 286 -12.58 8.92 -12.72
C VAL A 286 -14.02 8.94 -12.18
N GLN A 287 -14.75 10.03 -12.42
CA GLN A 287 -16.13 10.16 -11.98
C GLN A 287 -17.08 9.16 -12.67
N ILE A 288 -16.84 8.85 -13.95
CA ILE A 288 -17.61 7.83 -14.67
C ILE A 288 -17.30 6.43 -14.12
N ILE A 289 -16.02 6.12 -13.88
CA ILE A 289 -15.61 4.83 -13.33
C ILE A 289 -16.17 4.61 -11.92
N SER A 290 -16.23 5.66 -11.10
CA SER A 290 -16.77 5.55 -9.73
C SER A 290 -18.27 5.23 -9.70
N TRP A 291 -19.00 5.41 -10.81
CA TRP A 291 -20.40 4.97 -10.94
C TRP A 291 -20.54 3.51 -11.39
N LEU A 292 -19.49 2.91 -11.94
CA LEU A 292 -19.54 1.54 -12.41
C LEU A 292 -19.44 0.55 -11.22
N PRO A 293 -20.19 -0.57 -11.24
CA PRO A 293 -20.14 -1.58 -10.18
C PRO A 293 -18.90 -2.48 -10.30
N VAL A 294 -17.72 -1.86 -10.40
CA VAL A 294 -16.43 -2.54 -10.58
C VAL A 294 -15.58 -2.56 -9.32
N GLU A 295 -16.05 -1.95 -8.22
CA GLU A 295 -15.30 -1.85 -6.96
C GLU A 295 -14.74 -3.19 -6.46
N TRP A 296 -15.51 -4.27 -6.60
CA TRP A 296 -15.09 -5.60 -6.16
C TRP A 296 -13.86 -6.17 -6.90
N LEU A 297 -13.49 -5.59 -8.04
CA LEU A 297 -12.29 -5.94 -8.83
C LEU A 297 -11.06 -5.09 -8.48
N LEU A 298 -11.27 -3.96 -7.80
CA LEU A 298 -10.26 -2.94 -7.51
C LEU A 298 -9.40 -3.31 -6.30
#